data_AF-A0A9W6NQC5-F1
#
_entry.id   AF-A0A9W6NQC5-F1
#
_cell.length_a   1.000
_cell.length_b   1.000
_cell.length_c   1.000
_cell.angle_alpha   90.00
_cell.angle_beta   90.00
_cell.angle_gamma   90.00
#
_symmetry.space_group_name_H-M   'P 1'
#
loop_
_entity.id
_entity.type
_entity.pdbx_description
1 polymer ?
#
loop_
_entity_poly.entity_id
_entity_poly.type
_entity_poly.pdbx_seq_one_letter_code
_entity_poly.pdbx_strand_id
1 'polypeptide(L)'
;MGHVRTAFFLDFDNVFSGLFKLDPEVAVQFATEPGLWLHRLATTLTPEGPRRWLILRCYLNPAGWVNSRDTNGEPARLYFSRFRPSFVRAGFEVIDCPRYNATKNAADIRIVVDAVDALADETRYEEFVIASGDSDMTPLLQRLRRADRRTMIVSPADAAEAFTAIADQLLDSQQLLALVQGEPVDLDDFDNGAGNSPDFVPDEAYEQFRAIVTADYEAADTPLNMAALAYRLRSELGPVVGTSNWFGFGSFARALETLELPNLHMSQHLLWDDSRHEAPEPASPGTPRTVLPEPVERLADQLSLPRLPRAWWPSIYETLSAYAHEHRFNLTQCTSWSRDRLRDNGVPVSRGAVAFVVRGTSFGGYPLHRQPPPTPAEIASAFVNNVLSRAEAAQIPFTEDEASAVRSPVRNAGDGCRRGRAIRVAPADRTSGEALSRHRS
;
A
#
# COMPACT_ATOMS: atom_id res chain seq x y z
N MET A 1 32.70 -0.28 -10.02
CA MET A 1 31.42 -0.32 -9.26
C MET A 1 30.85 -1.71 -9.39
N GLY A 2 30.58 -2.38 -8.27
CA GLY A 2 29.93 -3.69 -8.28
C GLY A 2 28.48 -3.57 -8.73
N HIS A 3 27.99 -4.55 -9.47
CA HIS A 3 26.57 -4.70 -9.76
C HIS A 3 26.03 -5.88 -8.95
N VAL A 4 24.82 -5.75 -8.40
CA VAL A 4 24.15 -6.87 -7.75
C VAL A 4 23.61 -7.80 -8.84
N ARG A 5 24.07 -9.05 -8.88
CA ARG A 5 23.60 -10.04 -9.86
C ARG A 5 22.22 -10.53 -9.47
N THR A 6 21.20 -10.11 -10.21
CA THR A 6 19.80 -10.32 -9.80
C THR A 6 19.05 -11.21 -10.79
N ALA A 7 18.25 -12.13 -10.24
CA ALA A 7 17.26 -12.90 -10.97
C ALA A 7 15.84 -12.40 -10.64
N PHE A 8 15.05 -12.06 -11.66
CA PHE A 8 13.70 -11.50 -11.51
C PHE A 8 12.66 -12.45 -12.13
N PHE A 9 11.67 -12.81 -11.33
CA PHE A 9 10.58 -13.73 -11.70
C PHE A 9 9.24 -13.05 -11.43
N LEU A 10 8.44 -12.85 -12.49
CA LEU A 10 7.17 -12.15 -12.43
C LEU A 10 6.00 -13.07 -12.75
N ASP A 11 5.12 -13.30 -11.77
CA ASP A 11 3.76 -13.77 -12.03
C ASP A 11 2.93 -12.61 -12.58
N PHE A 12 2.83 -12.53 -13.90
CA PHE A 12 2.13 -11.43 -14.57
C PHE A 12 0.64 -11.43 -14.23
N ASP A 13 -0.01 -12.60 -14.24
CA ASP A 13 -1.44 -12.75 -13.98
C ASP A 13 -1.79 -12.19 -12.59
N ASN A 14 -1.00 -12.53 -11.57
CA ASN A 14 -1.21 -12.10 -10.19
C ASN A 14 -0.96 -10.59 -10.02
N VAL A 15 0.22 -10.12 -10.43
CA VAL A 15 0.64 -8.72 -10.28
C VAL A 15 -0.26 -7.78 -11.08
N PHE A 16 -0.49 -8.07 -12.36
CA PHE A 16 -1.33 -7.23 -13.20
C PHE A 16 -2.77 -7.19 -12.70
N SER A 17 -3.36 -8.32 -12.32
CA SER A 17 -4.75 -8.35 -11.84
C SER A 17 -4.91 -7.61 -10.51
N GLY A 18 -3.92 -7.67 -9.63
CA GLY A 18 -3.92 -6.93 -8.36
C GLY A 18 -3.81 -5.43 -8.60
N LEU A 19 -2.82 -4.99 -9.40
CA LEU A 19 -2.70 -3.59 -9.81
C LEU A 19 -3.96 -3.07 -10.49
N PHE A 20 -4.55 -3.86 -11.39
CA PHE A 20 -5.74 -3.44 -12.14
C PHE A 20 -6.97 -3.22 -11.26
N LYS A 21 -7.09 -3.98 -10.15
CA LYS A 21 -8.14 -3.73 -9.15
C LYS A 21 -7.94 -2.39 -8.45
N LEU A 22 -6.69 -2.01 -8.20
CA LEU A 22 -6.34 -0.76 -7.51
C LEU A 22 -6.47 0.44 -8.44
N ASP A 23 -5.77 0.42 -9.57
CA ASP A 23 -5.71 1.49 -10.55
C ASP A 23 -5.50 0.89 -11.98
N PRO A 24 -6.58 0.80 -12.78
CA PRO A 24 -6.52 0.22 -14.12
C PRO A 24 -5.54 0.93 -15.06
N GLU A 25 -5.37 2.25 -14.92
CA GLU A 25 -4.51 3.02 -15.81
C GLU A 25 -3.04 2.73 -15.52
N VAL A 26 -2.67 2.72 -14.24
CA VAL A 26 -1.31 2.37 -13.80
C VAL A 26 -1.00 0.90 -14.09
N ALA A 27 -1.97 0.00 -13.96
CA ALA A 27 -1.80 -1.41 -14.33
C ALA A 27 -1.52 -1.59 -15.82
N VAL A 28 -2.25 -0.86 -16.68
CA VAL A 28 -1.99 -0.85 -18.13
C VAL A 28 -0.60 -0.28 -18.40
N GLN A 29 -0.21 0.82 -17.75
CA GLN A 29 1.12 1.41 -17.88
C GLN A 29 2.23 0.41 -17.49
N PHE A 30 2.08 -0.28 -16.35
CA PHE A 30 2.98 -1.35 -15.90
C PHE A 30 3.22 -2.39 -16.99
N ALA A 31 2.17 -2.79 -17.70
CA ALA A 31 2.24 -3.82 -18.72
C ALA A 31 2.68 -3.31 -20.10
N THR A 32 2.43 -2.04 -20.44
CA THR A 32 2.81 -1.45 -21.73
C THR A 32 4.24 -0.92 -21.74
N GLU A 33 4.76 -0.47 -20.60
CA GLU A 33 6.06 0.21 -20.47
C GLU A 33 7.02 -0.48 -19.46
N PRO A 34 7.24 -1.80 -19.53
CA PRO A 34 8.01 -2.51 -18.51
C PRO A 34 9.46 -2.05 -18.36
N GLY A 35 10.08 -1.57 -19.45
CA GLY A 35 11.45 -1.05 -19.40
C GLY A 35 11.62 0.16 -18.46
N LEU A 36 10.60 1.00 -18.30
CA LEU A 36 10.70 2.21 -17.47
C LEU A 36 10.77 1.87 -15.98
N TRP A 37 9.81 1.11 -15.47
CA TRP A 37 9.82 0.71 -14.06
C TRP A 37 10.92 -0.30 -13.76
N LEU A 38 11.32 -1.14 -14.72
CA LEU A 38 12.45 -2.05 -14.54
C LEU A 38 13.77 -1.30 -14.40
N HIS A 39 13.97 -0.23 -15.18
CA HIS A 39 15.15 0.64 -15.04
C HIS A 39 15.18 1.35 -13.68
N ARG A 40 14.02 1.86 -13.22
CA ARG A 40 13.89 2.44 -11.89
C ARG A 40 14.21 1.39 -10.83
N LEU A 41 13.56 0.22 -10.86
CA LEU A 41 13.84 -0.88 -9.91
C LEU A 41 15.31 -1.33 -9.91
N ALA A 42 16.02 -1.20 -11.03
CA ALA A 42 17.43 -1.55 -11.10
C ALA A 42 18.34 -0.58 -10.33
N THR A 43 17.90 0.67 -10.19
CA THR A 43 18.68 1.79 -9.66
C THR A 43 18.16 2.31 -8.32
N THR A 44 16.90 2.06 -8.02
CA THR A 44 16.24 2.37 -6.75
C THR A 44 16.13 1.10 -5.91
N LEU A 45 16.12 1.23 -4.58
CA LEU A 45 15.91 0.11 -3.65
C LEU A 45 17.06 -0.91 -3.64
N THR A 46 18.30 -0.45 -3.86
CA THR A 46 19.48 -1.31 -3.88
C THR A 46 20.49 -0.88 -2.80
N PRO A 47 20.68 -1.67 -1.72
CA PRO A 47 21.64 -1.30 -0.68
C PRO A 47 23.10 -1.43 -1.12
N GLU A 48 23.42 -2.25 -2.13
CA GLU A 48 24.81 -2.56 -2.52
C GLU A 48 25.15 -2.17 -3.98
N GLY A 49 24.37 -1.26 -4.56
CA GLY A 49 24.58 -0.77 -5.92
C GLY A 49 23.59 -1.32 -6.96
N PRO A 50 23.64 -0.84 -8.20
CA PRO A 50 22.59 -1.11 -9.19
C PRO A 50 22.51 -2.60 -9.55
N ARG A 51 21.28 -3.09 -9.69
CA ARG A 51 21.00 -4.47 -10.13
C ARG A 51 21.45 -4.65 -11.57
N ARG A 52 22.13 -5.76 -11.82
CA ARG A 52 22.32 -6.32 -13.15
C ARG A 52 21.39 -7.51 -13.29
N TRP A 53 20.36 -7.33 -14.10
CA TRP A 53 19.41 -8.38 -14.43
C TRP A 53 20.09 -9.48 -15.25
N LEU A 54 20.25 -10.66 -14.66
CA LEU A 54 20.77 -11.84 -15.35
C LEU A 54 19.65 -12.77 -15.78
N ILE A 55 18.55 -12.79 -15.02
CA ILE A 55 17.29 -13.45 -15.39
C ILE A 55 16.18 -12.41 -15.33
N LEU A 56 15.40 -12.31 -16.41
CA LEU A 56 14.15 -11.55 -16.49
C LEU A 56 13.08 -12.46 -17.07
N ARG A 57 12.24 -13.07 -16.22
CA ARG A 57 11.18 -13.98 -16.66
C ARG A 57 9.81 -13.46 -16.28
N CYS A 58 8.90 -13.50 -17.25
CA CYS A 58 7.51 -13.09 -17.10
C CYS A 58 6.62 -14.30 -17.40
N TYR A 59 5.94 -14.81 -16.38
CA TYR A 59 5.06 -15.97 -16.45
C TYR A 59 3.64 -15.47 -16.68
N LEU A 60 3.09 -15.80 -17.84
CA LEU A 60 1.85 -15.21 -18.33
C LEU A 60 0.93 -16.30 -18.86
N ASN A 61 -0.35 -16.25 -18.49
CA ASN A 61 -1.35 -17.09 -19.11
C ASN A 61 -1.81 -16.44 -20.44
N PRO A 62 -1.56 -17.07 -21.61
CA PRO A 62 -1.89 -16.47 -22.91
C PRO A 62 -3.41 -16.27 -23.11
N ALA A 63 -4.23 -17.05 -22.39
CA ALA A 63 -5.68 -16.92 -22.38
C ALA A 63 -6.20 -16.11 -21.17
N GLY A 64 -5.31 -15.57 -20.33
CA GLY A 64 -5.67 -14.76 -19.17
C GLY A 64 -6.24 -13.40 -19.56
N TRP A 65 -7.16 -12.89 -18.75
CA TRP A 65 -7.83 -11.61 -18.97
C TRP A 65 -8.38 -11.01 -17.67
N VAL A 66 -8.60 -9.70 -17.68
CA VAL A 66 -9.41 -8.99 -16.67
C VAL A 66 -10.63 -8.34 -17.32
N ASN A 67 -11.69 -8.13 -16.52
CA ASN A 67 -12.82 -7.29 -16.92
C ASN A 67 -12.34 -5.85 -17.10
N SER A 68 -12.56 -5.28 -18.27
CA SER A 68 -12.26 -3.89 -18.61
C SER A 68 -13.52 -3.22 -19.15
N ARG A 69 -13.42 -1.93 -19.46
CA ARG A 69 -14.39 -1.24 -20.30
C ARG A 69 -13.74 -0.86 -21.63
N ASP A 70 -14.53 -0.80 -22.70
CA ASP A 70 -14.08 -0.28 -23.99
C ASP A 70 -14.13 1.25 -24.05
N THR A 71 -13.82 1.84 -25.22
CA THR A 71 -13.84 3.29 -25.43
C THR A 71 -15.22 3.93 -25.25
N ASN A 72 -16.29 3.13 -25.34
CA ASN A 72 -17.67 3.55 -25.15
C ASN A 72 -18.18 3.27 -23.73
N GLY A 73 -17.34 2.70 -22.86
CA GLY A 73 -17.69 2.35 -21.49
C GLY A 73 -18.35 0.97 -21.34
N GLU A 74 -18.47 0.19 -22.40
CA GLU A 74 -19.13 -1.13 -22.39
C GLU A 74 -18.21 -2.21 -21.82
N PRO A 75 -18.76 -3.25 -21.15
CA PRO A 75 -17.97 -4.35 -20.61
C PRO A 75 -17.14 -5.04 -21.71
N ALA A 76 -15.84 -5.13 -21.49
CA ALA A 76 -14.87 -5.73 -22.40
C ALA A 76 -13.91 -6.64 -21.65
N ARG A 77 -13.15 -7.45 -22.39
CA ARG A 77 -12.05 -8.26 -21.85
C ARG A 77 -10.72 -7.69 -22.30
N LEU A 78 -9.85 -7.41 -21.33
CA LEU A 78 -8.48 -7.03 -21.59
C LEU A 78 -7.60 -8.28 -21.42
N TYR A 79 -7.18 -8.84 -22.55
CA TYR A 79 -6.36 -10.05 -22.59
C TYR A 79 -4.89 -9.76 -22.32
N PHE A 80 -4.26 -10.62 -21.52
CA PHE A 80 -2.86 -10.48 -21.10
C PHE A 80 -1.88 -10.64 -22.26
N SER A 81 -2.22 -11.49 -23.24
CA SER A 81 -1.42 -11.69 -24.45
C SER A 81 -1.14 -10.41 -25.23
N ARG A 82 -1.98 -9.36 -25.09
CA ARG A 82 -1.76 -8.03 -25.67
C ARG A 82 -0.45 -7.39 -25.20
N PHE A 83 0.00 -7.70 -23.98
CA PHE A 83 1.18 -7.07 -23.37
C PHE A 83 2.48 -7.81 -23.63
N ARG A 84 2.43 -9.04 -24.17
CA ARG A 84 3.63 -9.84 -24.48
C ARG A 84 4.69 -9.06 -25.29
N PRO A 85 4.36 -8.32 -26.37
CA PRO A 85 5.37 -7.60 -27.14
C PRO A 85 6.10 -6.52 -26.34
N SER A 86 5.46 -5.93 -25.32
CA SER A 86 6.08 -4.93 -24.45
C SER A 86 7.13 -5.56 -23.53
N PHE A 87 6.82 -6.69 -22.92
CA PHE A 87 7.77 -7.43 -22.08
C PHE A 87 8.97 -7.97 -22.87
N VAL A 88 8.72 -8.57 -24.04
CA VAL A 88 9.80 -9.05 -24.91
C VAL A 88 10.75 -7.91 -25.30
N ARG A 89 10.21 -6.74 -25.64
CA ARG A 89 11.01 -5.56 -26.00
C ARG A 89 11.82 -5.02 -24.82
N ALA A 90 11.33 -5.18 -23.60
CA ALA A 90 12.04 -4.81 -22.38
C ALA A 90 13.06 -5.86 -21.91
N GLY A 91 13.25 -6.95 -22.67
CA GLY A 91 14.27 -7.96 -22.39
C GLY A 91 13.79 -9.14 -21.54
N PHE A 92 12.48 -9.27 -21.31
CA PHE A 92 11.93 -10.43 -20.62
C PHE A 92 11.82 -11.64 -21.53
N GLU A 93 12.19 -12.81 -21.00
CA GLU A 93 11.70 -14.09 -21.49
C GLU A 93 10.25 -14.27 -21.01
N VAL A 94 9.30 -14.28 -21.95
CA VAL A 94 7.88 -14.49 -21.64
C VAL A 94 7.54 -15.98 -21.76
N ILE A 95 7.18 -16.59 -20.64
CA ILE A 95 6.87 -18.01 -20.50
C ILE A 95 5.34 -18.17 -20.47
N ASP A 96 4.83 -18.99 -21.38
CA ASP A 96 3.40 -19.28 -21.45
C ASP A 96 3.02 -20.30 -20.35
N CYS A 97 2.14 -19.87 -19.45
CA CYS A 97 1.59 -20.66 -18.36
C CYS A 97 0.07 -20.84 -18.55
N PRO A 98 -0.37 -21.70 -19.49
CA PRO A 98 -1.79 -21.96 -19.70
C PRO A 98 -2.41 -22.63 -18.48
N ARG A 99 -3.69 -22.36 -18.23
CA ARG A 99 -4.43 -23.05 -17.17
C ARG A 99 -4.85 -24.44 -17.63
N TYR A 100 -4.39 -25.46 -16.92
CA TYR A 100 -4.77 -26.85 -17.16
C TYR A 100 -6.01 -27.28 -16.35
N ASN A 101 -6.30 -26.59 -15.24
CA ASN A 101 -7.47 -26.82 -14.39
C ASN A 101 -7.94 -25.49 -13.76
N ALA A 102 -9.01 -25.53 -12.97
CA ALA A 102 -9.58 -24.34 -12.34
C ALA A 102 -8.68 -23.69 -11.27
N THR A 103 -7.64 -24.40 -10.79
CA THR A 103 -6.69 -23.91 -9.79
C THR A 103 -5.52 -23.14 -10.45
N LYS A 104 -4.98 -22.15 -9.73
CA LYS A 104 -4.08 -21.11 -10.25
C LYS A 104 -2.59 -21.48 -10.25
N ASN A 105 -2.22 -22.75 -10.10
CA ASN A 105 -0.90 -23.07 -9.57
C ASN A 105 0.22 -23.24 -10.63
N ALA A 106 -0.09 -23.09 -11.93
CA ALA A 106 0.87 -23.42 -12.99
C ALA A 106 2.05 -22.43 -13.05
N ALA A 107 1.76 -21.13 -12.93
CA ALA A 107 2.79 -20.09 -12.90
C ALA A 107 3.65 -20.23 -11.63
N ASP A 108 3.02 -20.43 -10.47
CA ASP A 108 3.72 -20.56 -9.18
C ASP A 108 4.70 -21.72 -9.16
N ILE A 109 4.24 -22.91 -9.59
CA ILE A 109 5.10 -24.11 -9.69
C ILE A 109 6.27 -23.82 -10.63
N ARG A 110 6.01 -23.17 -11.76
CA ARG A 110 7.07 -22.90 -12.75
C ARG A 110 8.09 -21.89 -12.23
N ILE A 111 7.65 -20.82 -11.58
CA ILE A 111 8.51 -19.84 -10.92
C ILE A 111 9.40 -20.54 -9.88
N VAL A 112 8.81 -21.40 -9.04
CA VAL A 112 9.57 -22.12 -8.00
C VAL A 112 10.63 -23.04 -8.62
N VAL A 113 10.28 -23.81 -9.65
CA VAL A 113 11.24 -24.69 -10.34
C VAL A 113 12.37 -23.87 -10.94
N ASP A 114 12.04 -22.84 -11.72
CA ASP A 114 13.02 -22.00 -12.40
C ASP A 114 13.93 -21.24 -11.41
N ALA A 115 13.41 -20.79 -10.28
CA ALA A 115 14.19 -20.12 -9.23
C ALA A 115 15.12 -21.10 -8.49
N VAL A 116 14.69 -22.34 -8.26
CA VAL A 116 15.54 -23.40 -7.68
C VAL A 116 16.63 -23.82 -8.66
N ASP A 117 16.33 -23.91 -9.96
CA ASP A 117 17.32 -24.18 -10.99
C ASP A 117 18.35 -23.05 -11.06
N ALA A 118 17.91 -21.79 -11.03
CA ALA A 118 18.81 -20.63 -10.95
C ALA A 118 19.66 -20.63 -9.68
N LEU A 119 19.11 -21.09 -8.54
CA LEU A 119 19.87 -21.23 -7.31
C LEU A 119 20.97 -22.30 -7.39
N ALA A 120 20.76 -23.34 -8.21
CA ALA A 120 21.70 -24.44 -8.41
C ALA A 120 22.70 -24.20 -9.56
N ASP A 121 22.54 -23.13 -10.32
CA ASP A 121 23.43 -22.76 -11.43
C ASP A 121 24.85 -22.41 -10.93
N GLU A 122 25.85 -22.56 -11.80
CA GLU A 122 27.23 -22.14 -11.51
C GLU A 122 27.31 -20.62 -11.25
N THR A 123 26.42 -19.85 -11.86
CA THR A 123 26.28 -18.41 -11.67
C THR A 123 25.71 -18.12 -10.29
N ARG A 124 26.51 -17.49 -9.42
CA ARG A 124 25.99 -16.97 -8.14
C ARG A 124 25.16 -15.71 -8.35
N TYR A 125 23.84 -15.86 -8.42
CA TYR A 125 22.90 -14.75 -8.23
C TYR A 125 22.95 -14.29 -6.77
N GLU A 126 23.00 -13.00 -6.51
CA GLU A 126 23.06 -12.41 -5.16
C GLU A 126 21.67 -12.08 -4.61
N GLU A 127 20.73 -11.84 -5.51
CA GLU A 127 19.38 -11.41 -5.18
C GLU A 127 18.36 -12.11 -6.10
N PHE A 128 17.24 -12.48 -5.50
CA PHE A 128 16.06 -13.01 -6.17
C PHE A 128 14.89 -12.07 -5.93
N VAL A 129 14.34 -11.52 -7.00
CA VAL A 129 13.13 -10.70 -6.95
C VAL A 129 11.95 -11.56 -7.40
N ILE A 130 11.01 -11.80 -6.51
CA ILE A 130 9.80 -12.59 -6.77
C ILE A 130 8.61 -11.62 -6.77
N ALA A 131 8.08 -11.36 -7.95
CA ALA A 131 6.89 -10.53 -8.12
C ALA A 131 5.65 -11.40 -8.16
N SER A 132 5.09 -11.68 -6.98
CA SER A 132 3.85 -12.42 -6.76
C SER A 132 3.27 -12.02 -5.40
N GLY A 133 1.93 -12.05 -5.30
CA GLY A 133 1.21 -11.94 -4.03
C GLY A 133 0.85 -13.28 -3.38
N ASP A 134 1.36 -14.41 -3.89
CA ASP A 134 1.05 -15.74 -3.36
C ASP A 134 2.02 -16.16 -2.23
N SER A 135 1.48 -16.34 -1.02
CA SER A 135 2.23 -16.77 0.16
C SER A 135 2.70 -18.23 0.09
N ASP A 136 2.16 -19.04 -0.81
CA ASP A 136 2.56 -20.44 -0.99
C ASP A 136 4.02 -20.58 -1.44
N MET A 137 4.65 -19.48 -1.88
CA MET A 137 6.09 -19.42 -2.19
C MET A 137 7.01 -19.31 -0.96
N THR A 138 6.46 -19.29 0.26
CA THR A 138 7.25 -19.24 1.50
C THR A 138 8.39 -20.27 1.57
N PRO A 139 8.21 -21.56 1.18
CA PRO A 139 9.30 -22.54 1.18
C PRO A 139 10.44 -22.20 0.22
N LEU A 140 10.16 -21.53 -0.91
CA LEU A 140 11.18 -21.05 -1.84
C LEU A 140 12.06 -20.00 -1.15
N LEU A 141 11.45 -19.00 -0.50
CA LEU A 141 12.18 -17.94 0.21
C LEU A 141 13.08 -18.51 1.31
N GLN A 142 12.60 -19.50 2.07
CA GLN A 142 13.41 -20.19 3.07
C GLN A 142 14.63 -20.87 2.46
N ARG A 143 14.49 -21.47 1.26
CA ARG A 143 15.61 -22.12 0.57
C ARG A 143 16.62 -21.12 0.03
N LEU A 144 16.16 -19.99 -0.50
CA LEU A 144 17.02 -18.88 -0.93
C LEU A 144 17.80 -18.30 0.26
N ARG A 145 17.12 -18.04 1.37
CA ARG A 145 17.75 -17.56 2.62
C ARG A 145 18.78 -18.54 3.18
N ARG A 146 18.47 -19.84 3.20
CA ARG A 146 19.42 -20.90 3.61
C ARG A 146 20.68 -20.94 2.74
N ALA A 147 20.57 -20.54 1.48
CA ALA A 147 21.68 -20.47 0.56
C ALA A 147 22.42 -19.13 0.61
N ASP A 148 22.10 -18.24 1.56
CA ASP A 148 22.67 -16.90 1.69
C ASP A 148 22.41 -16.06 0.41
N ARG A 149 21.12 -15.92 0.07
CA ARG A 149 20.62 -15.10 -1.03
C ARG A 149 19.62 -14.09 -0.52
N ARG A 150 19.74 -12.85 -1.02
CA ARG A 150 18.76 -11.80 -0.74
C ARG A 150 17.48 -12.03 -1.53
N THR A 151 16.38 -11.60 -0.95
CA THR A 151 15.05 -11.77 -1.50
C THR A 151 14.28 -10.46 -1.43
N MET A 152 13.77 -10.04 -2.58
CA MET A 152 12.79 -8.96 -2.66
C MET A 152 11.47 -9.53 -3.14
N ILE A 153 10.39 -9.23 -2.42
CA ILE A 153 9.03 -9.50 -2.86
C ILE A 153 8.44 -8.25 -3.49
N VAL A 154 7.75 -8.43 -4.62
CA VAL A 154 6.91 -7.38 -5.20
C VAL A 154 5.46 -7.86 -5.16
N SER A 155 4.66 -7.26 -4.28
CA SER A 155 3.29 -7.70 -4.03
C SER A 155 2.26 -6.66 -4.47
N PRO A 156 1.26 -7.01 -5.30
CA PRO A 156 0.19 -6.10 -5.71
C PRO A 156 -0.94 -5.99 -4.67
N ALA A 157 -0.84 -6.74 -3.57
CA ALA A 157 -1.80 -6.77 -2.46
C ALA A 157 -1.04 -6.77 -1.13
N ASP A 158 -1.77 -6.63 -0.01
CA ASP A 158 -1.17 -6.76 1.32
C ASP A 158 -0.53 -8.17 1.43
N ALA A 159 0.80 -8.22 1.53
CA ALA A 159 1.53 -9.48 1.64
C ALA A 159 1.26 -10.11 3.01
N ALA A 160 1.19 -11.44 3.06
CA ALA A 160 1.04 -12.14 4.33
C ALA A 160 2.23 -11.85 5.28
N GLU A 161 1.98 -11.79 6.58
CA GLU A 161 3.01 -11.52 7.60
C GLU A 161 4.17 -12.52 7.50
N ALA A 162 3.86 -13.81 7.34
CA ALA A 162 4.87 -14.86 7.15
C ALA A 162 5.73 -14.65 5.90
N PHE A 163 5.15 -14.10 4.82
CA PHE A 163 5.85 -13.83 3.58
C PHE A 163 6.80 -12.62 3.73
N THR A 164 6.33 -11.61 4.46
CA THR A 164 7.09 -10.39 4.78
C THR A 164 8.24 -10.66 5.75
N ALA A 165 8.03 -11.48 6.78
CA ALA A 165 9.04 -11.77 7.80
C ALA A 165 10.26 -12.56 7.28
N ILE A 166 10.10 -13.26 6.15
CA ILE A 166 11.17 -14.07 5.57
C ILE A 166 11.94 -13.29 4.51
N ALA A 167 11.27 -12.41 3.77
CA ALA A 167 11.86 -11.58 2.73
C ALA A 167 12.80 -10.52 3.31
N ASP A 168 13.87 -10.18 2.59
CA ASP A 168 14.78 -9.10 3.00
C ASP A 168 14.21 -7.71 2.65
N GLN A 169 13.40 -7.64 1.59
CA GLN A 169 12.73 -6.43 1.15
C GLN A 169 11.32 -6.75 0.62
N LEU A 170 10.38 -5.83 0.84
CA LEU A 170 9.04 -5.88 0.27
C LEU A 170 8.76 -4.56 -0.45
N LEU A 171 8.44 -4.66 -1.74
CA LEU A 171 7.83 -3.61 -2.53
C LEU A 171 6.32 -3.84 -2.52
N ASP A 172 5.61 -3.06 -1.71
CA ASP A 172 4.16 -3.19 -1.60
C ASP A 172 3.43 -2.59 -2.82
N SER A 173 2.11 -2.74 -2.84
CA SER A 173 1.30 -2.22 -3.93
C SER A 173 1.42 -0.71 -4.14
N GLN A 174 1.48 0.09 -3.07
CA GLN A 174 1.56 1.55 -3.17
C GLN A 174 2.91 1.98 -3.73
N GLN A 175 3.98 1.36 -3.25
CA GLN A 175 5.34 1.59 -3.73
C GLN A 175 5.50 1.13 -5.17
N LEU A 176 4.88 0.00 -5.56
CA LEU A 176 4.87 -0.47 -6.95
C LEU A 176 4.13 0.50 -7.87
N LEU A 177 2.97 1.03 -7.46
CA LEU A 177 2.26 2.06 -8.23
C LEU A 177 3.14 3.32 -8.41
N ALA A 178 3.72 3.83 -7.31
CA ALA A 178 4.63 4.97 -7.34
C ALA A 178 5.82 4.72 -8.28
N LEU A 179 6.45 3.55 -8.19
CA LEU A 179 7.55 3.13 -9.05
C LEU A 179 7.16 3.14 -10.53
N VAL A 180 5.97 2.62 -10.88
CA VAL A 180 5.45 2.62 -12.25
C VAL A 180 5.20 4.03 -12.75
N GLN A 181 4.64 4.89 -11.91
CA GLN A 181 4.35 6.29 -12.23
C GLN A 181 5.60 7.18 -12.24
N GLY A 182 6.72 6.70 -11.69
CA GLY A 182 7.97 7.47 -11.58
C GLY A 182 7.96 8.46 -10.42
N GLU A 183 7.09 8.23 -9.44
CA GLU A 183 7.05 8.96 -8.20
C GLU A 183 8.12 8.43 -7.23
N PRO A 184 8.55 9.24 -6.25
CA PRO A 184 9.44 8.79 -5.19
C PRO A 184 8.82 7.61 -4.43
N VAL A 185 9.61 6.58 -4.17
CA VAL A 185 9.23 5.43 -3.35
C VAL A 185 9.76 5.68 -1.94
N ASP A 186 8.86 5.95 -0.98
CA ASP A 186 9.21 6.03 0.45
C ASP A 186 9.37 4.61 1.01
N LEU A 187 10.50 4.36 1.68
CA LEU A 187 10.88 3.05 2.23
C LEU A 187 10.59 2.91 3.74
N ASP A 188 9.84 3.84 4.31
CA ASP A 188 9.74 4.01 5.77
C ASP A 188 8.91 2.93 6.50
N ASP A 189 8.31 1.96 5.80
CA ASP A 189 7.36 1.01 6.41
C ASP A 189 7.94 -0.37 6.79
N PHE A 190 9.24 -0.63 6.62
CA PHE A 190 9.88 -1.88 7.11
C PHE A 190 10.99 -1.62 8.14
N ASP A 191 10.59 -1.56 9.41
CA ASP A 191 11.49 -1.77 10.55
C ASP A 191 11.64 -3.29 10.81
N ASN A 192 12.80 -3.85 10.46
CA ASN A 192 13.70 -4.61 11.35
C ASN A 192 14.68 -5.47 10.54
N GLY A 193 15.97 -5.15 10.66
CA GLY A 193 17.05 -5.96 10.11
C GLY A 193 18.41 -5.28 10.29
N ALA A 194 18.92 -5.27 11.52
CA ALA A 194 20.32 -4.97 11.79
C ALA A 194 21.21 -6.00 11.07
N GLY A 195 22.08 -5.55 10.18
CA GLY A 195 22.99 -6.41 9.42
C GLY A 195 23.96 -5.63 8.54
N ASN A 196 25.12 -5.30 9.12
CA ASN A 196 26.41 -4.85 8.56
C ASN A 196 26.43 -4.00 7.27
N SER A 197 26.90 -2.77 7.43
CA SER A 197 27.44 -1.94 6.35
C SER A 197 28.70 -2.60 5.74
N PRO A 198 28.82 -2.73 4.41
CA PRO A 198 30.10 -2.97 3.74
C PRO A 198 30.99 -1.72 3.90
N ASP A 199 32.31 -1.89 3.73
CA ASP A 199 33.34 -0.84 3.84
C ASP A 199 32.92 0.49 3.16
N PHE A 200 32.35 1.40 3.96
CA PHE A 200 31.93 2.72 3.52
C PHE A 200 33.15 3.64 3.47
N VAL A 201 33.45 4.17 2.28
CA VAL A 201 34.49 5.19 2.10
C VAL A 201 33.78 6.53 1.88
N PRO A 202 33.90 7.48 2.83
CA PRO A 202 33.33 8.82 2.68
C PRO A 202 33.79 9.49 1.39
N ASP A 203 32.84 9.96 0.56
CA ASP A 203 33.11 10.81 -0.58
C ASP A 203 32.85 12.29 -0.27
N GLU A 204 33.16 13.19 -1.20
CA GLU A 204 33.02 14.64 -1.02
C GLU A 204 31.57 15.06 -0.69
N ALA A 205 30.59 14.36 -1.27
CA ALA A 205 29.18 14.64 -1.03
C ALA A 205 28.73 14.18 0.38
N TYR A 206 29.26 13.05 0.86
CA TYR A 206 29.04 12.62 2.24
C TYR A 206 29.69 13.56 3.25
N GLU A 207 30.90 14.06 2.99
CA GLU A 207 31.54 15.03 3.89
C GLU A 207 30.77 16.35 3.94
N GLN A 208 30.22 16.81 2.81
CA GLN A 208 29.31 17.96 2.79
C GLN A 208 28.02 17.69 3.56
N PHE A 209 27.40 16.51 3.38
CA PHE A 209 26.25 16.08 4.17
C PHE A 209 26.54 16.11 5.67
N ARG A 210 27.65 15.49 6.08
CA ARG A 210 28.11 15.47 7.47
C ARG A 210 28.29 16.88 8.01
N ALA A 211 28.96 17.75 7.26
CA ALA A 211 29.20 19.13 7.68
C ALA A 211 27.89 19.92 7.86
N ILE A 212 26.97 19.83 6.90
CA ILE A 212 25.69 20.55 6.95
C ILE A 212 24.83 20.05 8.12
N VAL A 213 24.67 18.73 8.26
CA VAL A 213 23.85 18.17 9.33
C VAL A 213 24.46 18.46 10.70
N THR A 214 25.77 18.31 10.86
CA THR A 214 26.44 18.56 12.15
C THR A 214 26.31 20.04 12.52
N ALA A 215 26.54 20.96 11.58
CA ALA A 215 26.41 22.39 11.82
C ALA A 215 24.98 22.79 12.22
N ASP A 216 23.97 22.25 11.50
CA ASP A 216 22.57 22.48 11.85
C ASP A 216 22.21 21.89 13.22
N TYR A 217 22.69 20.69 13.52
CA TYR A 217 22.44 20.01 14.79
C TYR A 217 23.07 20.74 15.97
N GLU A 218 24.27 21.29 15.79
CA GLU A 218 24.98 22.09 16.80
C GLU A 218 24.35 23.48 16.97
N ALA A 219 23.92 24.11 15.88
CA ALA A 219 23.32 25.45 15.89
C ALA A 219 21.84 25.48 16.27
N ALA A 220 21.17 24.32 16.29
CA ALA A 220 19.78 24.22 16.64
C ALA A 220 19.53 24.56 18.12
N ASP A 221 18.62 25.50 18.37
CA ASP A 221 18.06 25.80 19.69
C ASP A 221 16.75 25.02 19.94
N THR A 222 16.24 24.31 18.92
CA THR A 222 14.98 23.54 18.95
C THR A 222 15.11 22.27 18.09
N PRO A 223 14.34 21.20 18.34
CA PRO A 223 14.31 20.00 17.49
C PRO A 223 14.18 20.33 15.99
N LEU A 224 15.02 19.71 15.16
CA LEU A 224 15.06 19.92 13.71
C LEU A 224 14.02 19.04 13.01
N ASN A 225 13.30 19.60 12.04
CA ASN A 225 12.38 18.85 11.21
C ASN A 225 13.11 17.99 10.16
N MET A 226 12.91 16.68 10.21
CA MET A 226 13.61 15.73 9.34
C MET A 226 13.26 15.91 7.85
N ALA A 227 11.99 16.17 7.52
CA ALA A 227 11.58 16.34 6.14
C ALA A 227 12.14 17.65 5.53
N ALA A 228 12.15 18.74 6.31
CA ALA A 228 12.73 20.01 5.90
C ALA A 228 14.24 19.90 5.70
N LEU A 229 14.94 19.25 6.65
CA LEU A 229 16.38 19.02 6.57
C LEU A 229 16.72 18.13 5.36
N ALA A 230 15.96 17.03 5.16
CA ALA A 230 16.14 16.14 4.01
C ALA A 230 15.91 16.86 2.68
N TYR A 231 14.87 17.69 2.58
CA TYR A 231 14.57 18.47 1.38
C TYR A 231 15.70 19.45 1.06
N ARG A 232 16.20 20.19 2.07
CA ARG A 232 17.31 21.12 1.89
C ARG A 232 18.59 20.40 1.45
N LEU A 233 18.93 19.28 2.09
CA LEU A 233 20.10 18.47 1.71
C LEU A 233 20.00 17.95 0.27
N ARG A 234 18.82 17.52 -0.18
CA ARG A 234 18.59 17.14 -1.59
C ARG A 234 18.77 18.33 -2.54
N SER A 235 18.43 19.54 -2.12
CA SER A 235 18.62 20.76 -2.92
C SER A 235 20.09 21.19 -2.98
N GLU A 236 20.83 21.08 -1.88
CA GLU A 236 22.22 21.59 -1.79
C GLU A 236 23.26 20.59 -2.31
N LEU A 237 23.11 19.31 -1.97
CA LEU A 237 24.02 18.24 -2.43
C LEU A 237 23.65 17.73 -3.82
N GLY A 238 22.47 18.12 -4.31
CA GLY A 238 22.00 17.80 -5.65
C GLY A 238 21.62 16.32 -5.82
N PRO A 239 21.62 15.81 -7.07
CA PRO A 239 21.03 14.53 -7.41
C PRO A 239 21.73 13.33 -6.76
N VAL A 240 22.98 13.49 -6.28
CA VAL A 240 23.75 12.41 -5.65
C VAL A 240 23.02 11.79 -4.47
N VAL A 241 22.29 12.58 -3.67
CA VAL A 241 21.52 12.09 -2.51
C VAL A 241 20.38 11.16 -2.96
N GLY A 242 19.71 11.54 -4.04
CA GLY A 242 18.61 10.74 -4.61
C GLY A 242 19.11 9.50 -5.35
N THR A 243 20.17 9.63 -6.14
CA THR A 243 20.70 8.54 -6.98
C THR A 243 21.49 7.50 -6.18
N SER A 244 22.15 7.89 -5.10
CA SER A 244 22.84 6.97 -4.17
C SER A 244 21.94 6.41 -3.08
N ASN A 245 20.69 6.89 -2.99
CA ASN A 245 19.78 6.59 -1.90
C ASN A 245 20.42 6.85 -0.52
N TRP A 246 20.80 8.11 -0.29
CA TRP A 246 21.54 8.56 0.89
C TRP A 246 22.89 7.85 1.07
N PHE A 247 23.79 8.01 0.10
CA PHE A 247 25.17 7.49 0.13
C PHE A 247 25.27 5.96 0.30
N GLY A 248 24.22 5.23 -0.11
CA GLY A 248 24.12 3.79 0.05
C GLY A 248 23.48 3.34 1.38
N PHE A 249 23.13 4.27 2.29
CA PHE A 249 22.52 3.92 3.57
C PHE A 249 21.02 3.58 3.48
N GLY A 250 20.41 3.82 2.32
CA GLY A 250 19.04 3.38 2.05
C GLY A 250 17.96 4.39 2.46
N SER A 251 18.19 5.16 3.52
CA SER A 251 17.28 6.22 3.98
C SER A 251 18.04 7.36 4.65
N PHE A 252 17.37 8.51 4.79
CA PHE A 252 17.92 9.67 5.47
C PHE A 252 18.24 9.36 6.94
N ALA A 253 17.31 8.70 7.64
CA ALA A 253 17.50 8.33 9.05
C ALA A 253 18.74 7.44 9.24
N ARG A 254 18.94 6.43 8.38
CA ARG A 254 20.13 5.57 8.44
C ARG A 254 21.43 6.31 8.14
N ALA A 255 21.39 7.31 7.25
CA ALA A 255 22.54 8.17 7.01
C ALA A 255 22.83 9.15 8.18
N LEU A 256 21.83 9.49 9.00
CA LEU A 256 22.06 10.28 10.21
C LEU A 256 22.69 9.44 11.33
N GLU A 257 22.30 8.18 11.45
CA GLU A 257 22.88 7.24 12.42
C GLU A 257 24.38 7.08 12.25
N THR A 258 24.90 7.18 11.02
CA THR A 258 26.33 7.04 10.72
C THR A 258 27.16 8.26 11.12
N LEU A 259 26.52 9.38 11.48
CA LEU A 259 27.21 10.59 11.93
C LEU A 259 27.64 10.50 13.41
N GLU A 260 27.08 9.53 14.16
CA GLU A 260 27.36 9.32 15.60
C GLU A 260 27.27 10.63 16.41
N LEU A 261 26.26 11.45 16.13
CA LEU A 261 26.05 12.72 16.81
C LEU A 261 25.75 12.51 18.31
N PRO A 262 26.32 13.33 19.21
CA PRO A 262 26.16 13.16 20.65
C PRO A 262 24.70 13.35 21.07
N ASN A 263 24.22 12.46 21.94
CA ASN A 263 22.85 12.47 22.49
C ASN A 263 21.75 12.59 21.42
N LEU A 264 21.98 12.05 20.23
CA LEU A 264 21.04 12.09 19.13
C LEU A 264 19.83 11.22 19.43
N HIS A 265 18.66 11.84 19.39
CA HIS A 265 17.37 11.17 19.34
C HIS A 265 16.64 11.55 18.05
N MET A 266 15.92 10.57 17.49
CA MET A 266 15.14 10.74 16.27
C MET A 266 13.74 10.18 16.45
N SER A 267 12.78 10.83 15.80
CA SER A 267 11.40 10.35 15.60
C SER A 267 11.08 10.40 14.10
N GLN A 268 9.85 10.03 13.71
CA GLN A 268 9.41 10.11 12.31
C GLN A 268 9.57 11.52 11.70
N HIS A 269 9.54 12.58 12.52
CA HIS A 269 9.47 13.96 12.02
C HIS A 269 10.55 14.88 12.56
N LEU A 270 11.19 14.53 13.68
CA LEU A 270 12.13 15.40 14.37
C LEU A 270 13.42 14.66 14.72
N LEU A 271 14.55 15.37 14.65
CA LEU A 271 15.80 14.98 15.32
C LEU A 271 16.18 16.03 16.37
N TRP A 272 16.71 15.60 17.52
CA TRP A 272 17.10 16.50 18.61
C TRP A 272 18.22 15.92 19.47
N ASP A 273 18.85 16.80 20.23
CA ASP A 273 19.81 16.47 21.28
C ASP A 273 19.08 16.48 22.63
N ASP A 274 18.96 15.33 23.29
CA ASP A 274 18.20 15.20 24.56
C ASP A 274 18.87 15.91 25.74
N SER A 275 20.13 16.34 25.58
CA SER A 275 20.82 17.15 26.59
C SER A 275 20.60 18.66 26.43
N ARG A 276 20.18 19.12 25.24
CA ARG A 276 20.02 20.54 24.90
C ARG A 276 18.57 20.94 24.64
N HIS A 277 17.80 20.06 24.04
CA HIS A 277 16.41 20.31 23.68
C HIS A 277 15.50 19.61 24.68
N GLU A 278 14.44 20.29 25.08
CA GLU A 278 13.33 19.61 25.74
C GLU A 278 12.78 18.59 24.74
N ALA A 279 12.66 17.32 25.18
CA ALA A 279 12.10 16.27 24.35
C ALA A 279 10.80 16.82 23.74
N PRO A 280 10.67 16.85 22.40
CA PRO A 280 9.48 17.39 21.78
C PRO A 280 8.29 16.69 22.43
N GLU A 281 7.32 17.46 22.95
CA GLU A 281 6.09 16.86 23.50
C GLU A 281 5.67 15.78 22.51
N PRO A 282 5.57 14.50 22.93
CA PRO A 282 5.35 13.40 22.03
C PRO A 282 4.21 13.82 21.14
N ALA A 283 4.52 14.04 19.84
CA ALA A 283 3.67 14.78 18.92
C ALA A 283 2.23 14.46 19.27
N SER A 284 1.51 15.45 19.86
CA SER A 284 0.22 15.29 20.55
C SER A 284 -0.39 13.94 20.20
N PRO A 285 -0.39 12.96 21.12
CA PRO A 285 -0.40 11.53 20.81
C PRO A 285 -1.24 11.30 19.57
N GLY A 286 -0.55 10.99 18.46
CA GLY A 286 -1.13 10.99 17.13
C GLY A 286 -2.45 10.25 17.16
N THR A 287 -3.56 10.98 17.05
CA THR A 287 -4.89 10.43 17.34
C THR A 287 -5.01 9.97 18.82
N PRO A 288 -6.03 10.38 19.60
CA PRO A 288 -6.25 9.79 20.92
C PRO A 288 -6.19 8.26 20.77
N ARG A 289 -5.35 7.59 21.59
CA ARG A 289 -5.20 6.13 21.63
C ARG A 289 -6.60 5.56 21.68
N THR A 290 -7.11 5.18 20.51
CA THR A 290 -8.53 4.95 20.36
C THR A 290 -8.76 3.65 21.08
N VAL A 291 -9.50 3.69 22.18
CA VAL A 291 -9.91 2.45 22.84
C VAL A 291 -10.90 1.79 21.90
N LEU A 292 -10.43 0.82 21.13
CA LEU A 292 -11.28 0.05 20.24
C LEU A 292 -11.99 -1.03 21.06
N PRO A 293 -13.23 -1.39 20.72
CA PRO A 293 -13.86 -2.58 21.25
C PRO A 293 -12.97 -3.81 20.98
N GLU A 294 -12.93 -4.75 21.92
CA GLU A 294 -12.05 -5.94 21.88
C GLU A 294 -12.07 -6.71 20.53
N PRO A 295 -13.21 -6.88 19.83
CA PRO A 295 -13.21 -7.53 18.52
C PRO A 295 -12.51 -6.71 17.43
N VAL A 296 -12.57 -5.38 17.51
CA VAL A 296 -11.95 -4.46 16.54
C VAL A 296 -10.45 -4.32 16.82
N GLU A 297 -10.04 -4.29 18.10
CA GLU A 297 -8.62 -4.27 18.49
C GLU A 297 -7.91 -5.54 17.99
N ARG A 298 -8.53 -6.73 18.20
CA ARG A 298 -7.99 -8.01 17.72
C ARG A 298 -7.80 -8.03 16.19
N LEU A 299 -8.79 -7.52 15.45
CA LEU A 299 -8.69 -7.38 13.99
C LEU A 299 -7.62 -6.36 13.59
N ALA A 300 -7.50 -5.24 14.30
CA ALA A 300 -6.50 -4.23 14.03
C ALA A 300 -5.08 -4.76 14.21
N ASP A 301 -4.84 -5.54 15.26
CA ASP A 301 -3.55 -6.18 15.51
C ASP A 301 -3.21 -7.20 14.43
N GLN A 302 -4.14 -8.12 14.12
CA GLN A 302 -3.83 -9.26 13.24
C GLN A 302 -3.92 -8.94 11.74
N LEU A 303 -4.66 -7.89 11.36
CA LEU A 303 -4.80 -7.48 9.95
C LEU A 303 -4.13 -6.14 9.66
N SER A 304 -3.41 -5.57 10.64
CA SER A 304 -2.79 -4.25 10.55
C SER A 304 -3.79 -3.14 10.15
N LEU A 305 -5.01 -3.19 10.71
CA LEU A 305 -6.01 -2.15 10.42
C LEU A 305 -5.57 -0.81 11.02
N PRO A 306 -5.85 0.31 10.35
CA PRO A 306 -5.57 1.62 10.91
C PRO A 306 -6.42 1.83 12.18
N ARG A 307 -5.75 2.16 13.29
CA ARG A 307 -6.40 2.44 14.59
C ARG A 307 -6.99 3.85 14.57
N LEU A 308 -8.23 3.96 14.09
CA LEU A 308 -8.93 5.24 13.90
C LEU A 308 -10.18 5.35 14.78
N PRO A 309 -10.47 6.53 15.36
CA PRO A 309 -11.72 6.81 16.08
C PRO A 309 -12.94 6.46 15.25
N ARG A 310 -13.94 5.84 15.89
CA ARG A 310 -15.20 5.45 15.24
C ARG A 310 -15.89 6.64 14.53
N ALA A 311 -15.77 7.84 15.10
CA ALA A 311 -16.37 9.07 14.58
C ALA A 311 -15.73 9.54 13.24
N TRP A 312 -14.53 9.08 12.90
CA TRP A 312 -13.79 9.55 11.71
C TRP A 312 -14.16 8.79 10.43
N TRP A 313 -14.63 7.55 10.56
CA TRP A 313 -14.95 6.68 9.43
C TRP A 313 -15.98 7.28 8.44
N PRO A 314 -17.10 7.88 8.88
CA PRO A 314 -18.03 8.55 7.95
C PRO A 314 -17.34 9.60 7.08
N SER A 315 -16.52 10.48 7.67
CA SER A 315 -15.79 11.53 6.95
C SER A 315 -14.77 10.95 5.95
N ILE A 316 -14.12 9.83 6.28
CA ILE A 316 -13.22 9.12 5.35
C ILE A 316 -14.01 8.63 4.13
N TYR A 317 -15.13 7.93 4.36
CA TYR A 317 -15.95 7.39 3.27
C TYR A 317 -16.57 8.48 2.40
N GLU A 318 -17.04 9.58 3.01
CA GLU A 318 -17.56 10.76 2.31
C GLU A 318 -16.48 11.41 1.45
N THR A 319 -15.28 11.59 2.00
CA THR A 319 -14.14 12.18 1.27
C THR A 319 -13.73 11.32 0.09
N LEU A 320 -13.62 10.00 0.26
CA LEU A 320 -13.29 9.07 -0.83
C LEU A 320 -14.36 9.05 -1.92
N SER A 321 -15.63 9.08 -1.52
CA SER A 321 -16.74 9.17 -2.48
C SER A 321 -16.69 10.49 -3.25
N ALA A 322 -16.46 11.62 -2.57
CA ALA A 322 -16.30 12.92 -3.21
C ALA A 322 -15.16 12.91 -4.24
N TYR A 323 -13.99 12.35 -3.87
CA TYR A 323 -12.87 12.23 -4.82
C TYR A 323 -13.28 11.45 -6.08
N ALA A 324 -13.96 10.30 -5.90
CA ALA A 324 -14.38 9.45 -7.00
C ALA A 324 -15.42 10.13 -7.93
N HIS A 325 -16.19 11.10 -7.43
CA HIS A 325 -17.15 11.87 -8.23
C HIS A 325 -16.52 13.09 -8.90
N GLU A 326 -15.57 13.75 -8.24
CA GLU A 326 -15.01 15.04 -8.67
C GLU A 326 -13.78 14.87 -9.58
N HIS A 327 -13.08 13.74 -9.51
CA HIS A 327 -11.80 13.55 -10.16
C HIS A 327 -11.75 12.28 -11.00
N ARG A 328 -10.91 12.29 -12.04
CA ARG A 328 -10.45 11.05 -12.68
C ARG A 328 -9.64 10.27 -11.66
N PHE A 329 -9.94 8.98 -11.52
CA PHE A 329 -9.29 8.18 -10.50
C PHE A 329 -7.80 8.03 -10.75
N ASN A 330 -7.01 8.23 -9.71
CA ASN A 330 -5.58 7.97 -9.62
C ASN A 330 -5.28 7.70 -8.14
N LEU A 331 -4.66 6.57 -7.83
CA LEU A 331 -4.52 6.15 -6.42
C LEU A 331 -3.64 7.11 -5.58
N THR A 332 -2.51 7.56 -6.12
CA THR A 332 -1.60 8.49 -5.41
C THR A 332 -2.31 9.82 -5.12
N GLN A 333 -2.95 10.40 -6.13
CA GLN A 333 -3.69 11.65 -5.98
C GLN A 333 -4.88 11.47 -5.04
N CYS A 334 -5.63 10.37 -5.15
CA CYS A 334 -6.74 10.06 -4.26
C CYS A 334 -6.30 10.03 -2.79
N THR A 335 -5.21 9.33 -2.49
CA THR A 335 -4.73 9.17 -1.12
C THR A 335 -4.15 10.47 -0.54
N SER A 336 -3.40 11.24 -1.33
CA SER A 336 -2.85 12.54 -0.92
C SER A 336 -3.94 13.59 -0.73
N TRP A 337 -4.82 13.76 -1.72
CA TRP A 337 -5.94 14.69 -1.67
C TRP A 337 -6.89 14.40 -0.50
N SER A 338 -7.23 13.12 -0.30
CA SER A 338 -8.15 12.73 0.77
C SER A 338 -7.53 12.96 2.14
N ARG A 339 -6.24 12.65 2.32
CA ARG A 339 -5.49 12.96 3.55
C ARG A 339 -5.54 14.46 3.85
N ASP A 340 -5.21 15.30 2.86
CA ASP A 340 -5.15 16.75 3.05
C ASP A 340 -6.53 17.32 3.37
N ARG A 341 -7.57 16.91 2.63
CA ARG A 341 -8.94 17.32 2.88
C ARG A 341 -9.46 16.86 4.25
N LEU A 342 -9.14 15.65 4.68
CA LEU A 342 -9.53 15.15 6.01
C LEU A 342 -8.84 15.96 7.12
N ARG A 343 -7.54 16.24 6.98
CA ARG A 343 -6.78 17.08 7.92
C ARG A 343 -7.39 18.47 8.03
N ASP A 344 -7.71 19.11 6.91
CA ASP A 344 -8.29 20.46 6.89
C ASP A 344 -9.69 20.52 7.53
N ASN A 345 -10.40 19.38 7.59
CA ASN A 345 -11.68 19.24 8.28
C ASN A 345 -11.55 18.72 9.72
N GLY A 346 -10.35 18.74 10.30
CA GLY A 346 -10.10 18.33 11.69
C GLY A 346 -10.05 16.82 11.93
N VAL A 347 -9.85 16.03 10.87
CA VAL A 347 -9.72 14.56 10.91
C VAL A 347 -8.32 14.16 10.42
N PRO A 348 -7.27 14.27 11.26
CA PRO A 348 -5.90 14.01 10.83
C PRO A 348 -5.65 12.50 10.66
N VAL A 349 -5.84 12.00 9.44
CA VAL A 349 -5.56 10.60 9.07
C VAL A 349 -4.28 10.54 8.25
N SER A 350 -3.45 9.50 8.44
CA SER A 350 -2.25 9.31 7.62
C SER A 350 -2.60 8.90 6.18
N ARG A 351 -1.70 9.19 5.23
CA ARG A 351 -1.87 8.74 3.83
C ARG A 351 -1.97 7.21 3.74
N GLY A 352 -1.16 6.49 4.52
CA GLY A 352 -1.17 5.02 4.58
C GLY A 352 -2.51 4.47 5.06
N ALA A 353 -3.13 5.07 6.08
CA ALA A 353 -4.45 4.67 6.54
C ALA A 353 -5.54 4.93 5.48
N VAL A 354 -5.49 6.06 4.77
CA VAL A 354 -6.39 6.31 3.62
C VAL A 354 -6.18 5.27 2.53
N ALA A 355 -4.92 4.99 2.16
CA ALA A 355 -4.57 3.99 1.15
C ALA A 355 -5.10 2.60 1.53
N PHE A 356 -4.98 2.21 2.80
CA PHE A 356 -5.52 0.96 3.32
C PHE A 356 -7.03 0.83 3.09
N VAL A 357 -7.79 1.90 3.35
CA VAL A 357 -9.23 1.93 3.10
C VAL A 357 -9.54 1.83 1.62
N VAL A 358 -8.85 2.59 0.77
CA VAL A 358 -9.04 2.53 -0.70
C VAL A 358 -8.78 1.12 -1.23
N ARG A 359 -7.69 0.47 -0.80
CA ARG A 359 -7.37 -0.92 -1.18
C ARG A 359 -8.47 -1.87 -0.72
N GLY A 360 -8.84 -1.81 0.56
CA GLY A 360 -9.89 -2.68 1.13
C GLY A 360 -11.22 -2.52 0.41
N THR A 361 -11.61 -1.30 0.05
CA THR A 361 -12.80 -1.01 -0.76
C THR A 361 -12.70 -1.60 -2.18
N SER A 362 -11.55 -1.48 -2.85
CA SER A 362 -11.32 -2.08 -4.17
C SER A 362 -11.38 -3.61 -4.16
N PHE A 363 -10.72 -4.25 -3.20
CA PHE A 363 -10.76 -5.71 -3.03
C PHE A 363 -12.10 -6.21 -2.49
N GLY A 364 -12.87 -5.35 -1.80
CA GLY A 364 -14.25 -5.58 -1.38
C GLY A 364 -15.30 -5.46 -2.50
N GLY A 365 -14.88 -5.13 -3.73
CA GLY A 365 -15.74 -5.14 -4.92
C GLY A 365 -16.34 -3.79 -5.32
N TYR A 366 -15.99 -2.70 -4.64
CA TYR A 366 -16.43 -1.34 -4.99
C TYR A 366 -15.24 -0.41 -5.26
N PRO A 367 -14.35 -0.73 -6.22
CA PRO A 367 -13.19 0.12 -6.50
C PRO A 367 -13.63 1.53 -6.87
N LEU A 368 -12.91 2.54 -6.39
CA LEU A 368 -13.31 3.95 -6.54
C LEU A 368 -13.34 4.44 -8.01
N HIS A 369 -12.62 3.78 -8.92
CA HIS A 369 -12.64 4.07 -10.36
C HIS A 369 -13.88 3.55 -11.11
N ARG A 370 -14.77 2.81 -10.42
CA ARG A 370 -15.97 2.23 -11.05
C ARG A 370 -16.93 3.31 -11.55
N GLN A 371 -17.81 2.89 -12.46
CA GLN A 371 -18.89 3.70 -12.98
C GLN A 371 -20.25 3.00 -12.78
N PRO A 372 -21.25 3.68 -12.17
CA PRO A 372 -21.15 4.99 -11.52
C PRO A 372 -20.25 4.95 -10.27
N PRO A 373 -19.65 6.10 -9.85
CA PRO A 373 -18.79 6.17 -8.67
C PRO A 373 -19.50 5.69 -7.40
N PRO A 374 -18.80 5.06 -6.44
CA PRO A 374 -19.44 4.46 -5.28
C PRO A 374 -19.86 5.52 -4.27
N THR A 375 -21.00 5.28 -3.62
CA THR A 375 -21.51 6.08 -2.50
C THR A 375 -20.71 5.79 -1.21
N PRO A 376 -20.76 6.68 -0.20
CA PRO A 376 -20.07 6.44 1.07
C PRO A 376 -20.50 5.14 1.76
N ALA A 377 -21.77 4.77 1.64
CA ALA A 377 -22.31 3.53 2.21
C ALA A 377 -21.77 2.27 1.50
N GLU A 378 -21.62 2.32 0.18
CA GLU A 378 -21.02 1.24 -0.61
C GLU A 378 -19.53 1.08 -0.29
N ILE A 379 -18.79 2.19 -0.16
CA ILE A 379 -17.37 2.19 0.26
C ILE A 379 -17.22 1.53 1.63
N ALA A 380 -18.05 1.94 2.60
CA ALA A 380 -18.04 1.39 3.96
C ALA A 380 -18.33 -0.11 3.98
N SER A 381 -19.39 -0.54 3.29
CA SER A 381 -19.79 -1.94 3.21
C SER A 381 -18.71 -2.79 2.55
N ALA A 382 -18.15 -2.32 1.43
CA ALA A 382 -17.07 -3.02 0.73
C ALA A 382 -15.81 -3.16 1.58
N PHE A 383 -15.41 -2.09 2.27
CA PHE A 383 -14.25 -2.12 3.16
C PHE A 383 -14.45 -3.12 4.30
N VAL A 384 -15.59 -3.07 5.01
CA VAL A 384 -15.88 -4.00 6.11
C VAL A 384 -15.96 -5.44 5.63
N ASN A 385 -16.61 -5.70 4.49
CA ASN A 385 -16.69 -7.05 3.94
C ASN A 385 -15.30 -7.59 3.56
N ASN A 386 -14.41 -6.72 3.05
CA ASN A 386 -13.03 -7.10 2.79
C ASN A 386 -12.29 -7.47 4.08
N VAL A 387 -12.42 -6.67 5.15
CA VAL A 387 -11.81 -6.96 6.46
C VAL A 387 -12.29 -8.30 7.00
N LEU A 388 -13.60 -8.56 6.97
CA LEU A 388 -14.17 -9.82 7.46
C LEU A 388 -13.73 -11.03 6.63
N SER A 389 -13.68 -10.89 5.30
CA SER A 389 -13.18 -11.95 4.42
C SER A 389 -11.70 -12.25 4.68
N ARG A 390 -10.89 -11.22 4.98
CA ARG A 390 -9.49 -11.40 5.38
C ARG A 390 -9.36 -12.08 6.74
N ALA A 391 -10.21 -11.72 7.71
CA ALA A 391 -10.24 -12.36 9.01
C ALA A 391 -10.57 -13.85 8.90
N GLU A 392 -11.56 -14.20 8.08
CA GLU A 392 -11.92 -15.59 7.79
C GLU A 392 -10.77 -16.36 7.11
N ALA A 393 -10.14 -15.77 6.10
CA ALA A 393 -9.00 -16.37 5.40
C ALA A 393 -7.79 -16.59 6.32
N ALA A 394 -7.55 -15.66 7.25
CA ALA A 394 -6.51 -15.77 8.27
C ALA A 394 -6.92 -16.66 9.47
N GLN A 395 -8.12 -17.27 9.43
CA GLN A 395 -8.67 -18.13 10.49
C GLN A 395 -8.71 -17.44 11.86
N ILE A 396 -8.92 -16.12 11.86
CA ILE A 396 -9.05 -15.33 13.08
C ILE A 396 -10.38 -15.71 13.74
N PRO A 397 -10.38 -16.18 15.00
CA PRO A 397 -11.61 -16.56 15.67
C PRO A 397 -12.51 -15.33 15.84
N PHE A 398 -13.71 -15.41 15.26
CA PHE A 398 -14.71 -14.33 15.28
C PHE A 398 -16.12 -14.93 15.30
N THR A 399 -16.97 -14.47 16.21
CA THR A 399 -18.38 -14.87 16.31
C THR A 399 -19.26 -14.07 15.35
N GLU A 400 -20.43 -14.59 14.99
CA GLU A 400 -21.38 -13.87 14.13
C GLU A 400 -21.91 -12.58 14.79
N ASP A 401 -21.96 -12.54 16.12
CA ASP A 401 -22.33 -11.35 16.89
C ASP A 401 -21.23 -10.27 16.81
N GLU A 402 -19.97 -10.65 16.91
CA GLU A 402 -18.83 -9.75 16.68
C GLU A 402 -18.80 -9.25 15.22
N ALA A 403 -19.06 -10.13 14.24
CA ALA A 403 -19.18 -9.76 12.82
C ALA A 403 -20.30 -8.73 12.61
N SER A 404 -21.44 -8.92 13.28
CA SER A 404 -22.57 -7.99 13.24
C SER A 404 -22.23 -6.65 13.90
N ALA A 405 -21.45 -6.64 14.98
CA ALA A 405 -20.95 -5.42 15.62
C ALA A 405 -20.01 -4.62 14.71
N VAL A 406 -19.13 -5.29 13.96
CA VAL A 406 -18.24 -4.65 12.97
C VAL A 406 -19.03 -4.12 11.76
N ARG A 407 -20.05 -4.87 11.30
CA ARG A 407 -20.94 -4.46 10.20
C ARG A 407 -21.90 -3.34 10.56
N SER A 408 -22.21 -3.15 11.84
CA SER A 408 -23.27 -2.24 12.27
C SER A 408 -22.93 -0.80 11.85
N PRO A 409 -23.74 -0.18 10.97
CA PRO A 409 -23.50 1.20 10.56
C PRO A 409 -23.45 2.11 11.78
N VAL A 410 -22.64 3.15 11.70
CA VAL A 410 -22.65 4.27 12.64
C VAL A 410 -24.08 4.86 12.68
N ARG A 411 -24.91 4.38 13.60
CA ARG A 411 -26.03 5.19 14.10
C ARG A 411 -25.39 6.19 15.04
N ASN A 412 -25.50 7.48 14.71
CA ASN A 412 -25.13 8.55 15.62
C ASN A 412 -25.72 8.27 17.00
N ALA A 413 -24.85 8.22 18.01
CA ALA A 413 -25.26 8.32 19.40
C ALA A 413 -25.80 9.74 19.64
N GLY A 414 -27.01 9.99 19.12
CA GLY A 414 -27.70 11.28 19.11
C GLY A 414 -29.22 11.13 18.99
N ASP A 415 -29.71 10.03 18.40
CA ASP A 415 -31.16 9.77 18.26
C ASP A 415 -31.76 8.92 19.39
N GLY A 416 -31.00 8.68 20.47
CA GLY A 416 -31.43 7.85 21.60
C GLY A 416 -32.37 8.53 22.61
N CYS A 417 -32.63 9.83 22.51
CA CYS A 417 -33.40 10.55 23.54
C CYS A 417 -34.62 11.31 22.98
N ARG A 418 -35.55 10.60 22.31
CA ARG A 418 -36.96 11.00 22.26
C ARG A 418 -37.89 9.80 22.31
N ARG A 419 -37.85 9.06 23.42
CA ARG A 419 -39.03 8.30 23.90
C ARG A 419 -39.61 9.03 25.09
N GLY A 420 -40.72 9.73 24.87
CA GLY A 420 -41.49 10.32 25.96
C GLY A 420 -42.42 11.45 25.57
N ARG A 421 -43.53 11.14 24.89
CA ARG A 421 -44.91 11.54 25.26
C ARG A 421 -45.87 11.19 24.13
N ALA A 422 -46.67 10.17 24.38
CA ALA A 422 -47.87 9.88 23.61
C ALA A 422 -48.85 11.06 23.75
N ILE A 423 -49.20 11.71 22.65
CA ILE A 423 -50.40 12.53 22.57
C ILE A 423 -51.51 11.60 22.09
N ARG A 424 -52.41 11.26 23.01
CA ARG A 424 -53.69 10.60 22.72
C ARG A 424 -54.50 11.52 21.80
N VAL A 425 -54.88 11.02 20.63
CA VAL A 425 -56.00 11.59 19.86
C VAL A 425 -57.20 10.68 20.09
N ALA A 426 -58.25 11.25 20.69
CA ALA A 426 -59.53 10.59 20.95
C ALA A 426 -60.37 10.50 19.66
N PRO A 427 -61.30 9.53 19.53
CA PRO A 427 -62.17 9.42 18.37
C PRO A 427 -63.37 10.37 18.52
N ALA A 428 -63.71 11.09 17.46
CA ALA A 428 -64.95 11.86 17.38
C ALA A 428 -65.94 11.10 16.48
N ASP A 429 -66.90 10.47 17.14
CA ASP A 429 -68.19 10.08 16.57
C ASP A 429 -69.01 11.35 16.31
N ARG A 430 -69.59 11.49 15.12
CA ARG A 430 -70.92 12.12 14.92
C ARG A 430 -71.50 11.80 13.55
N THR A 431 -72.66 11.20 13.63
CA THR A 431 -73.61 10.77 12.61
C THR A 431 -74.41 11.93 12.00
N SER A 432 -74.89 11.66 10.77
CA SER A 432 -76.19 12.05 10.18
C SER A 432 -76.32 13.33 9.31
N GLY A 433 -76.89 13.10 8.11
CA GLY A 433 -77.58 14.10 7.26
C GLY A 433 -77.25 13.97 5.76
N GLU A 434 -77.62 12.88 5.09
CA GLU A 434 -78.77 12.80 4.14
C GLU A 434 -78.74 13.75 2.91
N ALA A 435 -78.63 13.17 1.70
CA ALA A 435 -79.68 13.15 0.66
C ALA A 435 -79.16 13.12 -0.81
N LEU A 436 -79.43 11.99 -1.48
CA LEU A 436 -80.01 11.82 -2.83
C LEU A 436 -79.50 12.59 -4.08
N SER A 437 -78.97 11.84 -5.07
CA SER A 437 -79.61 11.56 -6.39
C SER A 437 -78.62 10.76 -7.28
N ARG A 438 -78.85 9.48 -7.59
CA ARG A 438 -79.54 8.87 -8.76
C ARG A 438 -78.84 8.98 -10.14
N HIS A 439 -78.63 7.78 -10.68
CA HIS A 439 -78.67 7.33 -12.08
C HIS A 439 -77.49 7.51 -13.06
N ARG A 440 -76.90 6.34 -13.38
CA ARG A 440 -76.68 5.74 -14.72
C ARG A 440 -76.76 6.67 -15.93
N SER A 441 -75.67 6.70 -16.70
CA SER A 441 -75.60 6.20 -18.08
C SER A 441 -74.21 5.67 -18.37
#